data_AF-A0A935KL51-F1
#
_entry.id   AF-A0A935KL51-F1
#
_cell.length_a   1.000
_cell.length_b   1.000
_cell.length_c   1.000
_cell.angle_alpha   90.00
_cell.angle_beta   90.00
_cell.angle_gamma   90.00
#
_symmetry.space_group_name_H-M   'P 1'
#
loop_
_entity.id
_entity.type
_entity.pdbx_description
1 polymer ?
#
loop_
_entity_poly.entity_id
_entity_poly.type
_entity_poly.pdbx_seq_one_letter_code
_entity_poly.pdbx_strand_id
1 'polypeptide(L)'
;MKIYSYSRLINTVLILSLLVAALIVVISVGQTRRIDHTNSEILHTQQSLAALNKITNSILEVQSSNRAYLLTKDNQFLLEADSLKSAILESLTWLQSKGDFTFANARYLRELVEIIQRRFSISDEIIEKYGLKELQPAELAEIFNQSKLLEKRSQQICNALWLSETEKLKETELNNVKGLQNLNIILYINCSHASYWNKPV
;
A
#
# COMPACT_ATOMS: atom_id res chain seq x y z
N MET A 1 26.58 -33.30 -55.66
CA MET A 1 26.05 -33.61 -54.30
C MET A 1 26.39 -32.53 -53.24
N LYS A 2 26.54 -31.25 -53.61
CA LYS A 2 26.83 -30.14 -52.65
C LYS A 2 25.61 -29.24 -52.37
N ILE A 3 24.65 -29.14 -53.31
CA ILE A 3 23.47 -28.28 -53.22
C ILE A 3 22.52 -28.71 -52.08
N TYR A 4 22.33 -30.03 -51.89
CA TYR A 4 21.53 -30.59 -50.80
C TYR A 4 22.11 -30.37 -49.39
N SER A 5 23.42 -30.10 -49.29
CA SER A 5 24.09 -29.81 -48.01
C SER A 5 23.87 -28.34 -47.61
N TYR A 6 23.93 -27.41 -48.57
CA TYR A 6 23.66 -26.00 -48.33
C TYR A 6 22.20 -25.72 -47.96
N SER A 7 21.24 -26.37 -48.61
CA SER A 7 19.81 -26.19 -48.27
C SER A 7 19.47 -26.69 -46.86
N ARG A 8 20.10 -27.78 -46.40
CA ARG A 8 19.97 -28.24 -45.01
C ARG A 8 20.58 -27.26 -44.01
N LEU A 9 21.76 -26.73 -44.28
CA LEU A 9 22.41 -25.75 -43.40
C LEU A 9 21.58 -24.48 -43.25
N ILE A 10 21.04 -23.95 -44.36
CA ILE A 10 20.17 -22.76 -44.36
C ILE A 10 18.91 -23.01 -43.54
N ASN A 11 18.25 -24.16 -43.73
CA ASN A 11 17.05 -24.51 -42.96
C ASN A 11 17.35 -24.66 -41.46
N THR A 12 18.48 -25.26 -41.08
CA THR A 12 18.86 -25.38 -39.67
C THR A 12 19.14 -24.01 -39.04
N VAL A 13 19.82 -23.10 -39.75
CA VAL A 13 20.07 -21.74 -39.27
C VAL A 13 18.77 -20.94 -39.13
N LEU A 14 17.83 -21.10 -40.08
CA LEU A 14 16.51 -20.46 -39.99
C LEU A 14 15.71 -20.98 -38.80
N ILE A 15 15.65 -22.29 -38.58
CA ILE A 15 14.96 -22.90 -37.43
C ILE A 15 15.58 -22.43 -36.12
N LEU A 16 16.92 -22.37 -36.03
CA LEU A 16 17.63 -21.89 -34.86
C LEU A 16 17.34 -20.41 -34.59
N SER A 17 17.38 -19.57 -35.64
CA SER A 17 17.04 -18.15 -35.54
C SER A 17 15.60 -17.94 -35.06
N LEU A 18 14.67 -18.74 -35.56
CA LEU A 18 13.26 -18.68 -35.18
C LEU A 18 13.03 -19.13 -33.73
N LEU A 19 13.77 -20.14 -33.26
CA LEU A 19 13.78 -20.57 -31.85
C LEU A 19 14.32 -19.48 -30.92
N VAL A 20 15.43 -18.82 -31.31
CA VAL A 20 16.00 -17.73 -30.52
C VAL A 20 15.03 -16.54 -30.49
N ALA A 21 14.43 -16.17 -31.62
CA ALA A 21 13.42 -15.12 -31.68
C ALA A 21 12.20 -15.43 -30.80
N ALA A 22 11.69 -16.66 -30.84
CA ALA A 22 10.59 -17.11 -29.99
C ALA A 22 10.96 -17.02 -28.49
N LEU A 23 12.17 -17.42 -28.12
CA LEU A 23 12.66 -17.33 -26.75
C LEU A 23 12.76 -15.87 -26.26
N ILE A 24 13.26 -14.96 -27.10
CA ILE A 24 13.32 -13.52 -26.79
C ILE A 24 11.92 -12.96 -26.53
N VAL A 25 10.94 -13.31 -27.37
CA VAL A 25 9.54 -12.86 -27.20
C VAL A 25 8.96 -13.37 -25.89
N VAL A 26 9.15 -14.65 -25.54
CA VAL A 26 8.67 -15.23 -24.28
C VAL A 26 9.28 -14.52 -23.07
N ILE A 27 10.59 -14.27 -23.10
CA ILE A 27 11.30 -13.55 -22.03
C ILE A 27 10.80 -12.10 -21.92
N SER A 28 10.60 -11.42 -23.05
CA SER A 28 10.13 -10.03 -23.10
C SER A 28 8.70 -9.89 -22.55
N VAL A 29 7.76 -10.74 -22.97
CA VAL A 29 6.38 -10.72 -22.47
C VAL A 29 6.33 -11.04 -20.96
N GLY A 30 7.15 -11.99 -20.51
CA GLY A 30 7.26 -12.31 -19.08
C GLY A 30 7.75 -11.13 -18.24
N GLN A 31 8.69 -10.34 -18.77
CA GLN A 31 9.18 -9.13 -18.11
C GLN A 31 8.14 -8.02 -18.06
N THR A 32 7.45 -7.75 -19.17
CA THR A 32 6.40 -6.73 -19.20
C THR A 32 5.33 -7.02 -18.16
N ARG A 33 4.84 -8.27 -18.11
CA ARG A 33 3.85 -8.68 -17.09
C ARG A 33 4.36 -8.52 -15.66
N ARG A 34 5.65 -8.82 -15.42
CA ARG A 34 6.26 -8.66 -14.12
C ARG A 34 6.37 -7.19 -13.71
N ILE A 35 6.80 -6.32 -14.64
CA ILE A 35 6.89 -4.87 -14.40
C ILE A 35 5.51 -4.29 -14.09
N ASP A 36 4.49 -4.68 -14.86
CA ASP A 36 3.11 -4.23 -14.63
C ASP A 36 2.60 -4.65 -13.25
N HIS A 37 2.85 -5.91 -12.86
CA HIS A 37 2.48 -6.43 -11.54
C HIS A 37 3.19 -5.66 -10.41
N THR A 38 4.51 -5.51 -10.51
CA THR A 38 5.33 -4.78 -9.52
C THR A 38 4.91 -3.33 -9.40
N ASN A 39 4.62 -2.65 -10.53
CA ASN A 39 4.13 -1.28 -10.50
C ASN A 39 2.75 -1.18 -9.84
N SER A 40 1.87 -2.14 -10.10
CA SER A 40 0.55 -2.21 -9.45
C SER A 40 0.68 -2.40 -7.93
N GLU A 41 1.58 -3.29 -7.47
CA GLU A 41 1.85 -3.50 -6.04
C GLU A 41 2.43 -2.26 -5.35
N ILE A 42 3.42 -1.61 -5.98
CA ILE A 42 4.02 -0.37 -5.46
C ILE A 42 2.95 0.72 -5.34
N LEU A 43 2.17 0.93 -6.40
CA LEU A 43 1.11 1.93 -6.42
C LEU A 43 0.05 1.64 -5.35
N HIS A 44 -0.37 0.39 -5.20
CA HIS A 44 -1.27 -0.02 -4.13
C HIS A 44 -0.70 0.32 -2.75
N THR A 45 0.56 -0.04 -2.51
CA THR A 45 1.22 0.16 -1.20
C THR A 45 1.38 1.65 -0.88
N GLN A 46 1.75 2.47 -1.86
CA GLN A 46 1.83 3.93 -1.72
C GLN A 46 0.46 4.54 -1.40
N GLN A 47 -0.60 4.09 -2.07
CA GLN A 47 -1.96 4.55 -1.80
C GLN A 47 -2.44 4.13 -0.39
N SER A 48 -2.12 2.90 0.04
CA SER A 48 -2.40 2.42 1.40
C SER A 48 -1.71 3.27 2.47
N LEU A 49 -0.41 3.55 2.29
CA LEU A 49 0.34 4.43 3.18
C LEU A 49 -0.24 5.85 3.20
N ALA A 50 -0.58 6.41 2.03
CA ALA A 50 -1.20 7.74 1.96
C ALA A 50 -2.54 7.79 2.70
N ALA A 51 -3.38 6.75 2.58
CA ALA A 51 -4.65 6.65 3.29
C ALA A 51 -4.45 6.54 4.81
N LEU A 52 -3.48 5.74 5.28
CA LEU A 52 -3.15 5.63 6.71
C LEU A 52 -2.64 6.96 7.30
N ASN A 53 -1.81 7.69 6.54
CA ASN A 53 -1.38 9.04 6.93
C ASN A 53 -2.55 10.01 7.03
N LYS A 54 -3.44 10.00 6.02
CA LYS A 54 -4.64 10.83 6.01
C LYS A 54 -5.52 10.54 7.24
N ILE A 55 -5.77 9.27 7.54
CA ILE A 55 -6.54 8.86 8.72
C ILE A 55 -5.88 9.39 10.00
N THR A 56 -4.58 9.20 10.15
CA THR A 56 -3.85 9.61 11.37
C THR A 56 -3.90 11.13 11.57
N ASN A 57 -3.64 11.90 10.52
CA ASN A 57 -3.69 13.36 10.58
C ASN A 57 -5.10 13.87 10.84
N SER A 58 -6.10 13.37 10.11
CA SER A 58 -7.50 13.77 10.29
C SER A 58 -8.02 13.43 11.69
N ILE A 59 -7.57 12.33 12.30
CA ILE A 59 -7.93 12.01 13.69
C ILE A 59 -7.42 13.10 14.66
N LEU A 60 -6.18 13.55 14.49
CA LEU A 60 -5.60 14.61 15.32
C LEU A 60 -6.33 15.94 15.10
N GLU A 61 -6.68 16.25 13.85
CA GLU A 61 -7.45 17.44 13.50
C GLU A 61 -8.85 17.41 14.10
N VAL A 62 -9.59 16.28 14.04
CA VAL A 62 -10.88 16.11 14.72
C VAL A 62 -10.76 16.42 16.22
N GLN A 63 -9.71 15.92 16.88
CA GLN A 63 -9.50 16.20 18.30
C GLN A 63 -9.21 17.69 18.55
N SER A 64 -8.44 18.32 17.66
CA SER A 64 -8.14 19.75 17.73
C SER A 64 -9.40 20.58 17.57
N SER A 65 -10.20 20.33 16.53
CA SER A 65 -11.45 21.04 16.25
C SER A 65 -12.48 20.82 17.38
N ASN A 66 -12.62 19.61 17.90
CA ASN A 66 -13.51 19.36 19.04
C ASN A 66 -13.07 20.13 20.29
N ARG A 67 -11.76 20.21 20.59
CA ARG A 67 -11.26 21.04 21.70
C ARG A 67 -11.48 22.52 21.44
N ALA A 68 -11.25 22.99 20.21
CA ALA A 68 -11.48 24.37 19.83
C ALA A 68 -12.95 24.75 20.01
N TYR A 69 -13.89 23.89 19.63
CA TYR A 69 -15.32 24.07 19.92
C TYR A 69 -15.59 24.15 21.42
N LEU A 70 -15.04 23.24 22.23
CA LEU A 70 -15.25 23.24 23.68
C LEU A 70 -14.74 24.54 24.34
N LEU A 71 -13.69 25.14 23.79
CA LEU A 71 -13.09 26.39 24.30
C LEU A 71 -13.78 27.66 23.81
N THR A 72 -14.19 27.68 22.53
CA THR A 72 -14.66 28.90 21.84
C THR A 72 -16.18 28.94 21.66
N LYS A 73 -16.84 27.77 21.73
CA LYS A 73 -18.25 27.57 21.37
C LYS A 73 -18.57 27.91 19.90
N ASP A 74 -17.57 27.99 19.03
CA ASP A 74 -17.77 28.26 17.61
C ASP A 74 -18.13 26.96 16.85
N ASN A 75 -19.33 26.95 16.29
CA ASN A 75 -19.87 25.81 15.52
C ASN A 75 -19.09 25.53 14.23
N GLN A 76 -18.27 26.45 13.72
CA GLN A 76 -17.40 26.17 12.57
C GLN A 76 -16.47 24.99 12.84
N PHE A 77 -15.96 24.85 14.07
CA PHE A 77 -15.11 23.73 14.44
C PHE A 77 -15.87 22.39 14.49
N LEU A 78 -17.18 22.38 14.76
CA LEU A 78 -17.98 21.17 14.68
C LEU A 78 -18.16 20.72 13.23
N LEU A 79 -18.43 21.66 12.32
CA LEU A 79 -18.56 21.38 10.88
C LEU A 79 -17.25 20.84 10.30
N GLU A 80 -16.12 21.41 10.71
CA GLU A 80 -14.79 20.92 10.34
C GLU A 80 -14.56 19.49 10.86
N ALA A 81 -14.87 19.24 12.14
CA ALA A 81 -14.73 17.92 12.74
C ALA A 81 -15.59 16.87 12.00
N ASP A 82 -16.83 17.19 11.66
CA ASP A 82 -17.73 16.26 10.96
C ASP A 82 -17.24 15.96 9.53
N SER A 83 -16.75 16.97 8.80
CA SER A 83 -16.11 16.77 7.49
C SER A 83 -14.90 15.82 7.59
N LEU A 84 -14.05 16.00 8.61
CA LEU A 84 -12.90 15.13 8.84
C LEU A 84 -13.31 13.71 9.24
N LYS A 85 -14.35 13.53 10.06
CA LYS A 85 -14.92 12.21 10.37
C LYS A 85 -15.35 11.48 9.10
N SER A 86 -16.06 12.16 8.19
CA SER A 86 -16.45 11.59 6.89
C SER A 86 -15.24 11.18 6.05
N ALA A 87 -14.21 12.03 5.98
CA ALA A 87 -12.98 11.74 5.23
C ALA A 87 -12.21 10.54 5.81
N ILE A 88 -12.22 10.36 7.14
CA ILE A 88 -11.63 9.20 7.81
C ILE A 88 -12.39 7.93 7.44
N LEU A 89 -13.73 7.96 7.52
CA LEU A 89 -14.57 6.80 7.18
C LEU A 89 -14.39 6.40 5.71
N GLU A 90 -14.35 7.35 4.79
CA GLU A 90 -14.09 7.10 3.38
C GLU A 90 -12.72 6.42 3.18
N SER A 91 -11.68 6.90 3.86
CA SER A 91 -10.33 6.35 3.77
C SER A 91 -10.26 4.91 4.33
N LEU A 92 -10.99 4.64 5.42
CA LEU A 92 -11.11 3.30 5.99
C LEU A 92 -11.87 2.34 5.08
N THR A 93 -12.99 2.80 4.49
CA THR A 93 -13.75 2.00 3.51
C THR A 93 -12.93 1.71 2.27
N TRP A 94 -12.18 2.70 1.76
CA TRP A 94 -11.26 2.51 0.65
C TRP A 94 -10.22 1.44 0.97
N LEU A 95 -9.56 1.51 2.14
CA LEU A 95 -8.61 0.49 2.58
C LEU A 95 -9.29 -0.88 2.60
N GLN A 96 -10.45 -1.02 3.24
CA GLN A 96 -11.18 -2.30 3.32
C GLN A 96 -11.53 -2.87 1.93
N SER A 97 -11.88 -2.01 0.98
CA SER A 97 -12.26 -2.41 -0.38
C SER A 97 -11.10 -2.95 -1.22
N LYS A 98 -9.87 -2.54 -0.92
CA LYS A 98 -8.69 -2.95 -1.69
C LYS A 98 -8.26 -4.40 -1.44
N GLY A 99 -8.66 -4.98 -0.30
CA GLY A 99 -8.66 -6.43 -0.08
C GLY A 99 -7.31 -7.15 -0.06
N ASP A 100 -6.20 -6.44 -0.32
CA ASP A 100 -4.87 -7.04 -0.52
C ASP A 100 -4.05 -7.19 0.78
N PHE A 101 -4.78 -7.31 1.90
CA PHE A 101 -4.23 -7.39 3.24
C PHE A 101 -4.03 -8.84 3.67
N THR A 102 -2.95 -9.08 4.42
CA THR A 102 -2.80 -10.32 5.20
C THR A 102 -3.98 -10.46 6.18
N PHE A 103 -4.29 -11.69 6.62
CA PHE A 103 -5.34 -11.94 7.61
C PHE A 103 -5.15 -11.08 8.89
N ALA A 104 -3.90 -10.89 9.31
CA ALA A 104 -3.55 -10.03 10.43
C ALA A 104 -3.89 -8.54 10.15
N ASN A 105 -3.51 -8.02 8.99
CA ASN A 105 -3.80 -6.63 8.60
C ASN A 105 -5.30 -6.38 8.43
N ALA A 106 -6.04 -7.33 7.88
CA ALA A 106 -7.50 -7.24 7.79
C ALA A 106 -8.17 -7.19 9.17
N ARG A 107 -7.66 -7.95 10.14
CA ARG A 107 -8.12 -7.89 11.53
C ARG A 107 -7.79 -6.54 12.17
N TYR A 108 -6.57 -6.05 11.99
CA TYR A 108 -6.16 -4.73 12.49
C TYR A 108 -6.99 -3.60 11.89
N LEU A 109 -7.28 -3.64 10.59
CA LEU A 109 -8.12 -2.65 9.93
C LEU A 109 -9.56 -2.67 10.48
N ARG A 110 -10.12 -3.86 10.74
CA ARG A 110 -11.45 -3.97 11.36
C ARG A 110 -11.47 -3.40 12.78
N GLU A 111 -10.45 -3.72 13.58
CA GLU A 111 -10.29 -3.18 14.92
C GLU A 111 -10.12 -1.65 14.90
N LEU A 112 -9.36 -1.12 13.92
CA LEU A 112 -9.19 0.32 13.75
C LEU A 112 -10.52 1.03 13.47
N VAL A 113 -11.35 0.46 12.58
CA VAL A 113 -12.69 0.99 12.29
C VAL A 113 -13.55 1.06 13.53
N GLU A 114 -13.61 -0.03 14.31
CA GLU A 114 -14.39 -0.09 15.54
C GLU A 114 -13.93 0.95 16.57
N ILE A 115 -12.62 1.08 16.77
CA ILE A 115 -12.04 2.05 17.70
C ILE A 115 -12.33 3.48 17.26
N ILE A 116 -12.18 3.79 15.97
CA ILE A 116 -12.43 5.14 15.45
C ILE A 116 -13.90 5.50 15.59
N GLN A 117 -14.82 4.59 15.22
CA GLN A 117 -16.26 4.80 15.40
C GLN A 117 -16.60 5.06 16.87
N ARG A 118 -16.06 4.24 17.79
CA ARG A 118 -16.27 4.43 19.22
C ARG A 118 -15.74 5.78 19.71
N ARG A 119 -14.60 6.24 19.20
CA ARG A 119 -14.06 7.58 19.52
C ARG A 119 -14.96 8.70 19.02
N PHE A 120 -15.54 8.56 17.83
CA PHE A 120 -16.49 9.56 17.31
C PHE A 120 -17.74 9.62 18.19
N SER A 121 -18.34 8.48 18.54
CA SER A 121 -19.50 8.44 19.43
C SER A 121 -19.22 9.07 20.80
N ILE A 122 -18.06 8.77 21.41
CA ILE A 122 -17.65 9.41 22.67
C ILE A 122 -17.50 10.92 22.50
N SER A 123 -16.90 11.36 21.40
CA SER A 123 -16.73 12.79 21.17
C SER A 123 -18.06 13.52 20.99
N ASP A 124 -19.01 12.90 20.30
CA ASP A 124 -20.35 13.45 20.10
C ASP A 124 -21.11 13.53 21.42
N GLU A 125 -20.99 12.50 22.27
CA GLU A 125 -21.54 12.50 23.63
C GLU A 125 -20.98 13.64 24.50
N ILE A 126 -19.67 13.89 24.43
CA ILE A 126 -19.05 15.03 25.16
C ILE A 126 -19.62 16.36 24.67
N ILE A 127 -19.72 16.53 23.35
CA ILE A 127 -20.23 17.77 22.73
C ILE A 127 -21.68 18.02 23.13
N GLU A 128 -22.51 16.97 23.10
CA GLU A 128 -23.93 17.03 23.48
C GLU A 128 -24.10 17.39 24.96
N LYS A 129 -23.48 16.63 25.87
CA LYS A 129 -23.59 16.87 27.31
C LYS A 129 -22.99 18.23 27.72
N TYR A 130 -21.97 18.71 27.01
CA TYR A 130 -21.38 20.03 27.24
C TYR A 130 -22.29 21.17 26.74
N GLY A 131 -23.11 20.91 25.72
CA GLY A 131 -24.19 21.79 25.28
C GLY A 131 -25.30 21.92 26.32
N LEU A 132 -25.68 20.81 26.96
CA LEU A 132 -26.74 20.75 27.98
C LEU A 132 -26.31 21.23 29.38
N LYS A 133 -25.03 21.51 29.60
CA LYS A 133 -24.43 21.84 30.91
C LYS A 133 -24.59 20.74 31.97
N GLU A 134 -24.71 19.49 31.54
CA GLU A 134 -24.99 18.34 32.41
C GLU A 134 -23.73 17.61 32.90
N LEU A 135 -22.54 17.98 32.42
CA LEU A 135 -21.30 17.25 32.71
C LEU A 135 -20.76 17.51 34.13
N GLN A 136 -20.78 16.46 34.95
CA GLN A 136 -20.05 16.41 36.21
C GLN A 136 -18.53 16.24 35.95
N PRO A 137 -17.64 16.90 36.73
CA PRO A 137 -16.19 16.82 36.53
C PRO A 137 -15.60 15.40 36.59
N ALA A 138 -16.19 14.52 37.43
CA ALA A 138 -15.76 13.12 37.55
C ALA A 138 -16.09 12.29 36.29
N GLU A 139 -17.28 12.47 35.72
CA GLU A 139 -17.72 11.79 34.50
C GLU A 139 -16.90 12.26 33.29
N LEU A 140 -16.61 13.56 33.22
CA LEU A 140 -15.73 14.14 32.22
C LEU A 140 -14.31 13.52 32.27
N ALA A 141 -13.75 13.34 33.48
CA ALA A 141 -12.43 12.74 33.67
C ALA A 141 -12.38 11.27 33.22
N GLU A 142 -13.43 10.50 33.48
CA GLU A 142 -13.53 9.11 33.01
C GLU A 142 -13.58 9.05 31.48
N ILE A 143 -14.44 9.86 30.86
CA ILE A 143 -14.58 9.92 29.41
C ILE A 143 -13.25 10.32 28.74
N PHE A 144 -12.54 11.31 29.27
CA PHE A 144 -11.23 11.70 28.76
C PHE A 144 -10.19 10.56 28.86
N ASN A 145 -10.22 9.79 29.95
CA ASN A 145 -9.31 8.65 30.13
C ASN A 145 -9.61 7.54 29.11
N GLN A 146 -10.89 7.23 28.87
CA GLN A 146 -11.30 6.28 27.83
C GLN A 146 -10.88 6.74 26.44
N SER A 147 -11.10 8.02 26.10
CA SER A 147 -10.66 8.60 24.82
C SER A 147 -9.14 8.48 24.63
N LYS A 148 -8.35 8.73 25.67
CA LYS A 148 -6.87 8.62 25.62
C LYS A 148 -6.41 7.19 25.39
N LEU A 149 -7.07 6.20 26.00
CA LEU A 149 -6.76 4.79 25.78
C LEU A 149 -7.05 4.37 24.34
N LEU A 150 -8.21 4.77 23.81
CA LEU A 150 -8.60 4.50 22.43
C LEU A 150 -7.67 5.20 21.42
N GLU A 151 -7.23 6.43 21.71
CA GLU A 151 -6.23 7.15 20.93
C GLU A 151 -4.93 6.36 20.82
N LYS A 152 -4.37 5.96 21.97
CA LYS A 152 -3.14 5.17 22.02
C LYS A 152 -3.29 3.87 21.22
N ARG A 153 -4.43 3.18 21.35
CA ARG A 153 -4.68 1.94 20.61
C ARG A 153 -4.81 2.18 19.10
N SER A 154 -5.52 3.24 18.68
CA SER A 154 -5.63 3.60 17.26
C SER A 154 -4.26 3.91 16.65
N GLN A 155 -3.40 4.66 17.36
CA GLN A 155 -2.05 4.95 16.90
C GLN A 155 -1.19 3.69 16.79
N GLN A 156 -1.29 2.77 17.75
CA GLN A 156 -0.58 1.49 17.70
C GLN A 156 -0.98 0.68 16.47
N ILE A 157 -2.27 0.64 16.15
CA ILE A 157 -2.77 -0.10 14.98
C ILE A 157 -2.35 0.58 13.68
N CYS A 158 -2.49 1.91 13.56
CA CYS A 158 -1.99 2.64 12.40
C CYS A 158 -0.49 2.41 12.17
N ASN A 159 0.32 2.44 13.23
CA ASN A 159 1.75 2.16 13.15
C ASN A 159 2.05 0.71 12.73
N ALA A 160 1.29 -0.27 13.23
CA ALA A 160 1.46 -1.67 12.84
C ALA A 160 1.12 -1.90 11.35
N LEU A 161 0.03 -1.30 10.87
CA LEU A 161 -0.35 -1.33 9.45
C LEU A 161 0.70 -0.63 8.59
N TRP A 162 1.17 0.54 9.02
CA TRP A 162 2.22 1.29 8.33
C TRP A 162 3.51 0.49 8.19
N LEU A 163 3.97 -0.15 9.27
CA LEU A 163 5.17 -0.99 9.27
C LEU A 163 5.01 -2.16 8.30
N SER A 164 3.86 -2.84 8.33
CA SER A 164 3.60 -3.97 7.44
C SER A 164 3.58 -3.56 5.97
N GLU A 165 2.94 -2.45 5.61
CA GLU A 165 2.94 -1.93 4.23
C GLU A 165 4.35 -1.49 3.80
N THR A 166 5.12 -0.89 4.70
CA THR A 166 6.51 -0.51 4.42
C THR A 166 7.40 -1.73 4.20
N GLU A 167 7.20 -2.82 4.95
CA GLU A 167 7.90 -4.09 4.75
C GLU A 167 7.54 -4.72 3.41
N LYS A 168 6.25 -4.72 3.04
CA LYS A 168 5.78 -5.19 1.72
C LYS A 168 6.46 -4.41 0.59
N LEU A 169 6.54 -3.08 0.70
CA LEU A 169 7.21 -2.23 -0.29
C LEU A 169 8.69 -2.62 -0.46
N LYS A 170 9.42 -2.77 0.66
CA LYS A 170 10.85 -3.16 0.64
C LYS A 170 11.05 -4.54 0.02
N GLU A 171 10.16 -5.49 0.31
CA GLU A 171 10.22 -6.82 -0.28
C GLU A 171 9.97 -6.79 -1.80
N THR A 172 8.96 -6.04 -2.25
CA THR A 172 8.67 -5.83 -3.68
C THR A 172 9.85 -5.18 -4.40
N GLU A 173 10.48 -4.15 -3.81
CA GLU A 173 11.68 -3.50 -4.36
C GLU A 173 12.87 -4.48 -4.45
N LEU A 174 13.14 -5.24 -3.38
CA LEU A 174 14.22 -6.24 -3.36
C LEU A 174 14.00 -7.34 -4.41
N ASN A 175 12.77 -7.82 -4.54
CA ASN A 175 12.39 -8.82 -5.53
C ASN A 175 12.54 -8.29 -6.95
N ASN A 176 12.26 -7.01 -7.18
CA ASN A 176 12.50 -6.36 -8.47
C ASN A 176 14.00 -6.31 -8.81
N VAL A 177 14.85 -5.90 -7.87
CA VAL A 177 16.32 -5.87 -8.04
C VAL A 177 16.89 -7.25 -8.35
N LYS A 178 16.52 -8.28 -7.58
CA LYS A 178 16.94 -9.67 -7.85
C LYS A 178 16.49 -10.15 -9.24
N GLY A 179 15.30 -9.72 -9.65
CA GLY A 179 14.78 -9.97 -10.98
C GLY A 179 15.65 -9.44 -12.10
N LEU A 180 16.02 -8.17 -12.01
CA LEU A 180 16.89 -7.50 -12.98
C LEU A 180 18.28 -8.13 -13.02
N GLN A 181 18.84 -8.51 -11.87
CA GLN A 181 20.15 -9.17 -11.79
C GLN A 181 20.15 -10.53 -12.49
N ASN A 182 19.16 -11.39 -12.22
CA ASN A 182 19.03 -12.68 -12.90
C ASN A 182 18.90 -12.51 -14.42
N LEU A 183 18.26 -11.44 -14.86
CA LEU A 183 18.07 -11.13 -16.27
C LEU A 183 19.36 -10.68 -16.95
N ASN A 184 20.13 -9.82 -16.29
CA ASN A 184 21.46 -9.42 -16.76
C ASN A 184 22.39 -10.63 -16.89
N ILE A 185 22.32 -11.58 -15.95
CA ILE A 185 23.10 -12.83 -16.03
C ILE A 185 22.68 -13.66 -17.25
N ILE A 186 21.38 -13.83 -17.50
CA ILE A 186 20.87 -14.57 -18.68
C ILE A 186 21.30 -13.90 -19.99
N LEU A 187 21.20 -12.57 -20.08
CA LEU A 187 21.65 -11.81 -21.25
C LEU A 187 23.16 -11.89 -21.45
N TYR A 188 23.94 -11.82 -20.38
CA TYR A 188 25.41 -11.94 -20.43
C TYR A 188 25.87 -13.33 -20.86
N ILE A 189 25.22 -14.40 -20.39
CA ILE A 189 25.50 -15.79 -20.81
C ILE A 189 25.19 -15.95 -22.30
N ASN A 190 24.06 -15.42 -22.78
CA ASN A 190 23.70 -15.48 -24.21
C ASN A 190 24.65 -14.66 -25.10
N CYS A 191 25.08 -13.47 -24.66
CA CYS A 191 26.03 -12.64 -25.41
C CYS A 191 27.46 -13.21 -25.41
N SER A 192 27.92 -13.78 -24.29
CA SER A 192 29.25 -14.41 -24.20
C SER A 192 29.34 -15.73 -24.99
N HIS A 193 28.25 -16.50 -25.09
CA HIS A 193 28.18 -17.63 -26.01
C HIS A 193 28.25 -17.21 -27.47
N ALA A 194 27.68 -16.06 -27.86
CA ALA A 194 27.78 -15.54 -29.22
C ALA A 194 29.21 -15.09 -29.58
N SER A 195 30.00 -14.59 -28.62
CA SER A 195 31.39 -14.19 -28.87
C SER A 195 32.37 -15.37 -28.98
N TYR A 196 32.04 -16.55 -28.44
CA TYR A 196 32.91 -17.72 -28.50
C TYR A 196 32.97 -18.38 -29.89
N TRP A 197 32.00 -18.10 -30.77
CA TRP A 197 31.96 -18.60 -32.16
C TRP A 197 32.63 -17.66 -33.18
N ASN A 198 33.18 -16.53 -32.72
CA ASN A 198 33.77 -15.50 -33.58
C ASN A 198 35.30 -15.38 -33.38
N LYS A 199 36.00 -16.52 -33.18
CA LYS A 199 37.46 -16.54 -33.28
C LYS A 199 37.85 -16.73 -34.75
N PRO A 200 38.54 -15.75 -35.39
CA PRO A 200 39.18 -16.00 -36.67
C PRO A 200 40.28 -17.05 -36.47
N VAL A 201 40.26 -18.09 -37.31
CA VAL A 201 41.40 -18.99 -37.56
C VAL A 201 42.42 -18.23 -38.40
#